data_AF-A0A2N2IVG8-F1
#
_entry.id   AF-A0A2N2IVG8-F1
#
_cell.length_a   1.000
_cell.length_b   1.000
_cell.length_c   1.000
_cell.angle_alpha   90.00
_cell.angle_beta   90.00
_cell.angle_gamma   90.00
#
_symmetry.space_group_name_H-M   'P 1'
#
loop_
_entity.id
_entity.type
_entity.pdbx_description
1 polymer ?
#
loop_
_entity_poly.entity_id
_entity_poly.type
_entity_poly.pdbx_seq_one_letter_code
_entity_poly.pdbx_strand_id
1 'polypeptide(L)'
;MGDTDINAAGQRGFTLLEIMIALAIIGIAMIALLSLGNRAIGVHSRLQHLTKATLLAQQKMAQSELEARGNTGAKLADGAGTFAEPFADYRWRISTGPTALPAVQMVTVTVLWGKEERNESVDITSFLF
;
A
#
# COMPACT_ATOMS: atom_id res chain seq x y z
N MET A 1 -16.66 -69.99 -38.13
CA MET A 1 -17.17 -68.74 -38.75
C MET A 1 -18.06 -68.10 -37.69
N GLY A 2 -17.48 -67.57 -36.62
CA GLY A 2 -16.86 -66.25 -36.58
C GLY A 2 -17.57 -65.51 -35.45
N ASP A 3 -17.08 -65.73 -34.22
CA ASP A 3 -17.42 -64.96 -33.02
C ASP A 3 -17.24 -63.47 -33.30
N THR A 4 -18.28 -62.69 -33.06
CA THR A 4 -18.14 -61.28 -32.70
C THR A 4 -19.32 -60.88 -31.80
N ASP A 5 -19.21 -61.27 -30.53
CA ASP A 5 -19.91 -60.61 -29.44
C ASP A 5 -19.49 -59.13 -29.39
N ILE A 6 -20.31 -58.29 -30.00
CA ILE A 6 -20.24 -56.84 -29.85
C ILE A 6 -20.64 -56.49 -28.42
N ASN A 7 -19.65 -56.44 -27.52
CA ASN A 7 -19.82 -55.94 -26.16
C ASN A 7 -20.35 -54.49 -26.21
N ALA A 8 -21.64 -54.33 -25.90
CA ALA A 8 -22.29 -53.04 -25.81
C ALA A 8 -21.69 -52.23 -24.65
N ALA A 9 -20.90 -51.23 -25.05
CA ALA A 9 -20.56 -49.99 -24.37
C ALA A 9 -21.09 -49.83 -22.93
N GLY A 10 -20.23 -50.08 -21.94
CA GLY A 10 -20.39 -49.52 -20.61
C GLY A 10 -20.10 -48.02 -20.61
N GLN A 11 -20.97 -47.21 -21.21
CA GLN A 11 -20.98 -45.76 -20.99
C GLN A 11 -21.40 -45.52 -19.53
N ARG A 12 -20.40 -45.50 -18.64
CA ARG A 12 -20.55 -45.05 -17.25
C ARG A 12 -20.92 -43.58 -17.29
N GLY A 13 -22.21 -43.29 -17.29
CA GLY A 13 -22.74 -41.93 -17.16
C GLY A 13 -22.29 -41.32 -15.82
N PHE A 14 -22.04 -40.01 -15.85
CA PHE A 14 -21.76 -39.19 -14.68
C PHE A 14 -22.78 -39.50 -13.58
N THR A 15 -22.28 -39.84 -12.38
CA THR A 15 -23.19 -40.03 -11.25
C THR A 15 -23.68 -38.68 -10.75
N LEU A 16 -24.89 -38.62 -10.19
CA LEU A 16 -25.39 -37.41 -9.51
C LEU A 16 -24.39 -36.93 -8.44
N LEU A 17 -23.77 -37.89 -7.75
CA LEU A 17 -22.74 -37.64 -6.73
C LEU A 17 -21.54 -36.89 -7.31
N GLU A 18 -21.11 -37.20 -8.52
CA GLU A 18 -19.97 -36.56 -9.17
C GLU A 18 -20.25 -35.09 -9.50
N ILE A 19 -21.46 -34.78 -9.99
CA ILE A 19 -21.89 -33.40 -10.24
C ILE A 19 -22.01 -32.63 -8.92
N MET A 20 -22.53 -33.27 -7.87
CA MET A 20 -22.61 -32.66 -6.54
C MET A 20 -21.21 -32.32 -5.98
N ILE A 21 -20.26 -33.24 -6.12
CA ILE A 21 -18.87 -33.03 -5.70
C ILE A 21 -18.23 -31.91 -6.55
N ALA A 22 -18.41 -31.93 -7.87
CA ALA A 22 -17.89 -30.88 -8.75
C ALA A 22 -18.43 -29.50 -8.39
N LEU A 23 -19.74 -29.38 -8.15
CA LEU A 23 -20.37 -28.13 -7.71
C LEU A 23 -19.87 -27.69 -6.33
N ALA A 24 -19.65 -28.62 -5.40
CA ALA A 24 -19.07 -28.30 -4.10
C ALA A 24 -17.66 -27.72 -4.24
N ILE A 25 -16.81 -28.33 -5.07
CA ILE A 25 -15.45 -27.84 -5.34
C ILE A 25 -15.48 -26.46 -6.00
N ILE A 26 -16.33 -26.27 -7.01
CA ILE A 26 -16.49 -24.97 -7.70
C ILE A 26 -16.98 -23.90 -6.72
N GLY A 27 -17.95 -24.23 -5.86
CA GLY A 27 -18.44 -23.33 -4.82
C GLY A 27 -17.34 -22.84 -3.88
N ILE A 28 -16.51 -23.76 -3.37
CA ILE A 28 -15.38 -23.43 -2.50
C ILE A 28 -14.36 -22.56 -3.25
N ALA A 29 -14.03 -22.91 -4.49
CA ALA A 29 -13.10 -22.15 -5.32
C ALA A 29 -13.60 -20.71 -5.57
N MET A 30 -14.89 -20.52 -5.85
CA MET A 30 -15.48 -19.20 -6.05
C MET A 30 -15.41 -18.33 -4.79
N ILE A 31 -15.67 -18.90 -3.61
CA ILE A 31 -15.54 -18.17 -2.34
C ILE A 31 -14.09 -17.71 -2.12
N ALA A 32 -13.12 -18.59 -2.40
CA ALA A 32 -11.71 -18.25 -2.29
C ALA A 32 -11.31 -17.12 -3.25
N LEU A 33 -11.78 -17.17 -4.51
CA LEU A 33 -11.53 -16.12 -5.50
C LEU A 33 -12.16 -14.78 -5.12
N LEU A 34 -13.41 -14.79 -4.63
CA LEU A 34 -14.09 -13.58 -4.17
C LEU A 34 -13.34 -12.94 -2.98
N SER A 35 -12.90 -13.77 -2.03
CA SER A 35 -12.08 -13.33 -0.90
C SER A 35 -10.77 -12.68 -1.35
N LEU A 36 -10.11 -13.27 -2.35
CA LEU A 36 -8.89 -12.71 -2.95
C LEU A 36 -9.16 -11.36 -3.63
N GLY A 37 -10.24 -11.24 -4.40
CA GLY A 37 -10.63 -9.98 -5.05
C GLY A 37 -10.86 -8.86 -4.04
N ASN A 38 -11.62 -9.14 -2.97
CA ASN A 38 -11.86 -8.16 -1.90
C ASN A 38 -10.57 -7.71 -1.22
N ARG A 39 -9.63 -8.62 -0.97
CA ARG A 39 -8.31 -8.29 -0.42
C ARG A 39 -7.49 -7.42 -1.38
N ALA A 40 -7.51 -7.72 -2.67
CA ALA A 40 -6.77 -6.96 -3.68
C ALA A 40 -7.23 -5.49 -3.75
N ILE A 41 -8.55 -5.24 -3.65
CA ILE A 41 -9.12 -3.89 -3.61
C ILE A 41 -8.60 -3.10 -2.39
N GLY A 42 -8.61 -3.72 -1.21
CA GLY A 42 -8.09 -3.08 0.01
C GLY A 42 -6.61 -2.71 -0.08
N VAL A 43 -5.79 -3.59 -0.67
CA VAL A 43 -4.36 -3.33 -0.89
C VAL A 43 -4.15 -2.19 -1.88
N HIS A 44 -4.96 -2.11 -2.96
CA HIS A 44 -4.84 -1.06 -3.95
C HIS A 44 -5.01 0.34 -3.36
N SER A 45 -6.05 0.56 -2.53
CA SER A 45 -6.26 1.84 -1.85
C SER A 45 -5.08 2.22 -0.94
N ARG A 46 -4.55 1.26 -0.17
CA ARG A 46 -3.37 1.48 0.68
C ARG A 46 -2.13 1.87 -0.13
N LEU A 47 -1.90 1.22 -1.27
CA LEU A 47 -0.78 1.54 -2.16
C LEU A 47 -0.91 2.96 -2.73
N GLN A 48 -2.12 3.37 -3.14
CA GLN A 48 -2.35 4.73 -3.62
C GLN A 48 -2.03 5.77 -2.53
N HIS A 49 -2.46 5.53 -1.29
CA HIS A 49 -2.13 6.43 -0.19
C HIS A 49 -0.64 6.51 0.08
N LEU A 50 0.05 5.36 0.09
CA LEU A 50 1.50 5.29 0.28
C LEU A 50 2.24 6.09 -0.79
N THR A 51 1.91 5.88 -2.08
CA THR A 51 2.54 6.63 -3.18
C THR A 51 2.30 8.14 -3.03
N LYS A 52 1.07 8.57 -2.75
CA LYS A 52 0.75 9.98 -2.55
C LYS A 52 1.49 10.57 -1.34
N ALA A 53 1.49 9.87 -0.20
CA ALA A 53 2.19 10.31 1.01
C ALA A 53 3.69 10.45 0.77
N THR A 54 4.31 9.50 0.05
CA THR A 54 5.72 9.58 -0.32
C THR A 54 6.02 10.79 -1.19
N LEU A 55 5.22 11.05 -2.23
CA LEU A 55 5.41 12.21 -3.10
C LEU A 55 5.23 13.53 -2.32
N LEU A 56 4.24 13.60 -1.44
CA LEU A 56 4.00 14.76 -0.58
C LEU A 56 5.14 14.97 0.42
N ALA A 57 5.68 13.90 1.00
CA ALA A 57 6.82 13.96 1.91
C ALA A 57 8.07 14.46 1.18
N GLN A 58 8.35 13.95 -0.03
CA GLN A 58 9.45 14.40 -0.87
C GLN A 58 9.32 15.88 -1.25
N GLN A 59 8.11 16.30 -1.65
CA GLN A 59 7.83 17.70 -1.97
C GLN A 59 8.07 18.59 -0.75
N LYS A 60 7.58 18.19 0.43
CA LYS A 60 7.73 18.97 1.66
C LYS A 60 9.18 19.04 2.12
N MET A 61 9.93 17.95 1.99
CA MET A 61 11.38 17.94 2.23
C MET A 61 12.08 18.93 1.30
N ALA A 62 11.88 18.83 -0.01
CA ALA A 62 12.48 19.74 -0.98
C ALA A 62 12.14 21.22 -0.70
N GLN A 63 10.90 21.51 -0.31
CA GLN A 63 10.50 22.86 0.11
C GLN A 63 11.31 23.32 1.33
N SER A 64 11.42 22.48 2.36
CA SER A 64 12.18 22.83 3.57
C SER A 64 13.67 23.03 3.28
N GLU A 65 14.26 22.25 2.36
CA GLU A 65 15.65 22.44 1.93
C GLU A 65 15.88 23.77 1.23
N LEU A 66 14.93 24.20 0.39
CA LEU A 66 14.98 25.50 -0.27
C LEU A 66 14.83 26.65 0.72
N GLU A 67 13.91 26.53 1.69
CA GLU A 67 13.70 27.53 2.74
C GLU A 67 14.96 27.68 3.63
N ALA A 68 15.61 26.57 4.00
CA ALA A 68 16.86 26.58 4.77
C ALA A 68 17.99 27.30 4.03
N ARG A 69 18.15 27.04 2.72
CA ARG A 69 19.16 27.69 1.88
C ARG A 69 18.88 29.17 1.66
N GLY A 70 17.61 29.54 1.50
CA GLY A 70 17.18 30.92 1.27
C GLY A 70 17.32 31.83 2.50
N ASN A 71 17.13 31.28 3.71
CA ASN A 71 17.23 32.04 4.96
C ASN A 71 18.66 32.20 5.49
N THR A 72 19.67 32.22 4.62
CA THR A 72 21.08 32.52 4.97
C THR A 72 21.63 31.62 6.09
N GLY A 73 21.30 30.31 6.06
CA GLY A 73 21.79 29.35 7.05
C GLY A 73 21.03 29.34 8.39
N ALA A 74 19.83 29.93 8.44
CA ALA A 74 18.94 29.73 9.58
C ALA A 74 18.50 28.26 9.67
N LYS A 75 18.64 27.68 10.86
CA LYS A 75 18.18 26.31 11.14
C LYS A 75 16.68 26.20 10.91
N LEU A 76 16.25 25.09 10.30
CA LEU A 76 14.84 24.76 10.20
C LEU A 76 14.26 24.56 11.61
N ALA A 77 13.00 24.94 11.78
CA ALA A 77 12.26 24.72 13.00
C ALA A 77 11.27 23.57 12.81
N ASP A 78 10.89 22.96 13.92
CA ASP A 78 9.81 21.99 13.94
C ASP A 78 8.50 22.64 13.50
N GLY A 79 7.65 21.86 12.83
CA GLY A 79 6.39 22.35 12.31
C GLY A 79 5.41 21.23 12.05
N ALA A 80 4.11 21.55 12.02
CA ALA A 80 3.08 20.60 11.65
C ALA A 80 1.93 21.33 10.95
N GLY A 81 1.19 20.58 10.14
CA GLY A 81 0.00 21.10 9.48
C GLY A 81 -0.68 20.08 8.59
N THR A 82 -1.63 20.56 7.80
CA THR A 82 -2.29 19.81 6.72
C THR A 82 -1.81 20.32 5.37
N PHE A 83 -1.93 19.48 4.35
CA PHE A 83 -1.77 19.93 2.97
C PHE A 83 -3.05 20.65 2.50
N ALA A 84 -2.92 21.49 1.48
CA ALA A 84 -4.06 22.11 0.83
C ALA A 84 -4.80 21.09 -0.06
N GLU A 85 -6.03 21.42 -0.47
CA GLU A 85 -6.79 20.66 -1.46
C GLU A 85 -5.95 20.42 -2.73
N PRO A 86 -5.99 19.20 -3.31
CA PRO A 86 -6.89 18.07 -3.02
C PRO A 86 -6.38 17.08 -1.94
N PHE A 87 -5.37 17.47 -1.15
CA PHE A 87 -4.68 16.57 -0.21
C PHE A 87 -4.98 16.90 1.26
N ALA A 88 -6.14 17.51 1.55
CA ALA A 88 -6.50 17.93 2.91
C ALA A 88 -6.52 16.78 3.95
N ASP A 89 -6.73 15.54 3.49
CA ASP A 89 -6.67 14.33 4.32
C ASP A 89 -5.24 13.99 4.80
N TYR A 90 -4.22 14.58 4.20
CA TYR A 90 -2.82 14.36 4.54
C TYR A 90 -2.34 15.43 5.52
N ARG A 91 -1.66 14.96 6.57
CA ARG A 91 -1.00 15.80 7.59
C ARG A 91 0.49 15.64 7.46
N TRP A 92 1.22 16.74 7.64
CA TRP A 92 2.68 16.74 7.66
C TRP A 92 3.20 17.18 9.02
N ARG A 93 4.36 16.66 9.39
CA ARG A 93 5.12 17.03 10.56
C ARG A 93 6.59 17.11 10.15
N ILE A 94 7.26 18.18 10.54
CA ILE A 94 8.69 18.37 10.42
C ILE A 94 9.24 18.33 11.83
N SER A 95 10.21 17.44 12.06
CA SER A 95 10.97 17.35 13.29
C SER A 95 12.44 17.55 12.97
N THR A 96 13.09 18.41 13.71
CA THR A 96 14.50 18.73 13.53
C THR A 96 15.30 18.27 14.75
N GLY A 97 16.48 17.73 14.48
CA GLY A 97 17.35 17.16 15.52
C GLY A 97 18.80 17.63 15.37
N PRO A 98 19.53 17.78 16.49
CA PRO A 98 20.96 17.98 16.43
C PRO A 98 21.65 16.72 15.90
N THR A 99 22.82 16.90 15.29
CA THR A 99 23.72 15.79 14.93
C THR A 99 25.05 15.94 15.65
N ALA A 100 25.90 14.92 15.56
CA ALA A 100 27.27 14.97 16.10
C ALA A 100 28.13 16.07 15.44
N LEU A 101 27.73 16.56 14.27
CA LEU A 101 28.38 17.65 13.56
C LEU A 101 27.59 18.95 13.80
N PRO A 102 28.14 19.96 14.49
CA PRO A 102 27.39 21.19 14.81
C PRO A 102 26.86 21.97 13.60
N ALA A 103 27.52 21.80 12.45
CA ALA A 103 27.16 22.37 11.16
C ALA A 103 26.11 21.56 10.41
N VAL A 104 25.66 20.40 10.90
CA VAL A 104 24.66 19.55 10.24
C VAL A 104 23.42 19.39 11.11
N GLN A 105 22.26 19.67 10.53
CA GLN A 105 20.95 19.49 11.13
C GLN A 105 20.26 18.27 10.50
N MET A 106 19.72 17.38 11.32
CA MET A 106 18.86 16.30 10.86
C MET A 106 17.43 16.82 10.76
N VAL A 107 16.77 16.57 9.64
CA VAL A 107 15.39 16.97 9.40
C VAL A 107 14.60 15.74 8.99
N THR A 108 13.52 15.45 9.71
CA THR A 108 12.61 14.36 9.42
C THR A 108 11.25 14.94 9.04
N VAL A 109 10.79 14.59 7.85
CA VAL A 109 9.46 14.90 7.34
C VAL A 109 8.60 13.65 7.43
N THR A 110 7.53 13.73 8.21
CA THR A 110 6.53 12.68 8.36
C THR A 110 5.23 13.12 7.70
N VAL A 111 4.66 12.30 6.82
CA VAL A 111 3.33 12.52 6.23
C VAL A 111 2.39 11.41 6.63
N LEU A 112 1.26 11.75 7.24
CA LEU A 112 0.23 10.83 7.73
C LEU A 112 -1.08 11.01 6.94
N TRP A 113 -1.73 9.91 6.57
CA TRP A 113 -3.08 9.93 5.94
C TRP A 113 -4.14 9.22 6.79
N GLY A 114 -3.81 8.86 8.02
CA GLY A 114 -4.74 8.24 8.94
C GLY A 114 -4.16 8.13 10.35
N LYS A 115 -4.32 6.98 11.01
CA LYS A 115 -3.84 6.80 12.38
C LYS A 115 -2.40 6.29 12.38
N GLU A 116 -1.56 6.91 13.21
CA GLU A 116 -0.16 6.49 13.39
C GLU A 116 -0.07 5.02 13.88
N GLU A 117 -1.01 4.60 14.73
CA GLU A 117 -1.16 3.20 15.21
C GLU A 117 -1.36 2.17 14.08
N ARG A 118 -1.89 2.60 12.93
CA ARG A 118 -2.12 1.73 11.76
C ARG A 118 -0.96 1.74 10.78
N ASN A 119 0.15 2.39 11.12
CA ASN A 119 1.31 2.55 10.24
C ASN A 119 0.91 3.19 8.90
N GLU A 120 0.06 4.21 8.98
CA GLU A 120 -0.46 5.01 7.85
C GLU A 120 0.31 6.34 7.75
N SER A 121 1.63 6.21 7.71
CA SER A 121 2.56 7.32 7.56
C SER A 121 3.76 6.95 6.67
N VAL A 122 4.43 7.98 6.15
CA VAL A 122 5.74 7.89 5.48
C VAL A 122 6.68 8.90 6.13
N ASP A 123 7.88 8.44 6.46
CA ASP A 123 8.93 9.26 7.06
C ASP A 123 10.12 9.36 6.10
N ILE A 124 10.57 10.58 5.83
CA ILE A 124 11.79 10.85 5.05
C ILE A 124 12.72 11.68 5.91
N THR A 125 13.96 11.22 6.08
CA THR A 125 14.98 11.95 6.85
C THR A 125 16.08 12.43 5.91
N SER A 126 16.46 13.70 6.05
CA SER A 126 17.56 14.34 5.32
C SER A 126 18.50 15.02 6.31
N PHE A 127 19.74 15.27 5.87
CA PHE A 127 20.78 15.94 6.64
C PHE A 127 21.19 17.20 5.88
N LEU A 128 21.00 18.35 6.52
CA LEU A 128 21.21 19.67 5.92
C LEU A 128 22.36 20.39 6.61
N PHE A 129 23.09 21.21 5.86
CA PHE A 129 24.25 21.98 6.30
C PHE A 129 23.99 23.48 6.23
#